data_AF-A0A2V5LHU6-F1
#
_entry.id   AF-A0A2V5LHU6-F1
#
_cell.length_a   1.000
_cell.length_b   1.000
_cell.length_c   1.000
_cell.angle_alpha   90.00
_cell.angle_beta   90.00
_cell.angle_gamma   90.00
#
_symmetry.space_group_name_H-M   'P 1'
#
loop_
_entity.id
_entity.type
_entity.pdbx_description
1 polymer ?
#
loop_
_entity_poly.entity_id
_entity_poly.type
_entity_poly.pdbx_seq_one_letter_code
_entity_poly.pdbx_strand_id
1 'polypeptide(L)'
;MSPEQEIAIDLTEDERSLLYQGLAQWGGPAKGTEPMAVAMGFSGVSNLYSVGYRIAGDIRAELPLTIADWRRAVLATEVMFASDIVGAGLEWQGITGWDDLTTLHLIRSVQRKILHATAPILRGE
;
A
#
# COMPACT_ATOMS: atom_id res chain seq x y z
N MET A 1 -22.59 2.08 -3.54
CA MET A 1 -21.75 2.75 -2.52
C MET A 1 -20.31 2.75 -3.03
N SER A 2 -19.61 3.89 -2.97
CA SER A 2 -18.54 4.22 -3.93
C SER A 2 -17.13 3.84 -3.43
N PRO A 3 -16.30 3.15 -4.24
CA PRO A 3 -14.86 3.02 -4.00
C PRO A 3 -14.13 4.37 -3.84
N GLU A 4 -14.75 5.46 -4.29
CA GLU A 4 -14.24 6.83 -4.22
C GLU A 4 -14.57 7.53 -2.89
N GLN A 5 -15.26 6.89 -1.96
CA GLN A 5 -15.50 7.47 -0.64
C GLN A 5 -14.18 7.56 0.14
N GLU A 6 -13.87 8.76 0.63
CA GLU A 6 -12.70 9.03 1.45
C GLU A 6 -12.91 8.64 2.91
N ILE A 7 -11.89 8.02 3.49
CA ILE A 7 -11.88 7.57 4.88
C ILE A 7 -10.50 7.87 5.47
N ALA A 8 -10.49 8.54 6.61
CA ALA A 8 -9.31 8.69 7.45
C ALA A 8 -9.13 7.43 8.32
N ILE A 9 -7.92 6.88 8.34
CA ILE A 9 -7.55 5.74 9.19
C ILE A 9 -6.37 6.18 10.05
N ASP A 10 -6.53 6.03 11.37
CA ASP A 10 -5.48 6.33 12.33
C ASP A 10 -4.37 5.27 12.26
N LEU A 11 -3.27 5.62 11.58
CA LEU A 11 -2.08 4.80 11.41
C LEU A 11 -0.95 5.33 12.29
N THR A 12 -0.15 4.43 12.86
CA THR A 12 1.08 4.82 13.55
C THR A 12 2.12 5.32 12.54
N GLU A 13 3.19 5.96 13.04
CA GLU A 13 4.30 6.41 12.18
C GLU A 13 4.92 5.23 11.39
N ASP A 14 5.15 4.09 12.04
CA ASP A 14 5.69 2.90 11.38
C ASP A 14 4.74 2.33 10.32
N GLU A 15 3.43 2.31 10.59
CA GLU A 15 2.42 1.84 9.63
C GLU A 15 2.32 2.76 8.41
N ARG A 16 2.42 4.08 8.60
CA ARG A 16 2.47 5.04 7.49
C ARG A 16 3.77 4.89 6.71
N SER A 17 4.89 4.74 7.41
CA SER A 17 6.20 4.54 6.79
C SER A 17 6.22 3.24 5.97
N LEU A 18 5.62 2.16 6.49
CA LEU A 18 5.44 0.89 5.77
C LEU A 18 4.72 1.09 4.43
N LEU A 19 3.55 1.71 4.45
CA LEU A 19 2.76 1.93 3.23
C LEU A 19 3.43 2.91 2.27
N TYR A 20 4.09 3.94 2.80
CA TYR A 20 4.89 4.87 2.01
C TYR A 20 6.01 4.15 1.25
N GLN A 21 6.79 3.32 1.92
CA GLN A 21 7.87 2.55 1.29
C GLN A 21 7.30 1.52 0.29
N GLY A 22 6.21 0.85 0.65
CA GLY A 22 5.54 -0.10 -0.23
C GLY A 22 5.00 0.50 -1.54
N LEU A 23 4.77 1.82 -1.58
CA LEU A 23 4.32 2.55 -2.77
C LEU A 23 5.45 3.28 -3.50
N ALA A 24 6.35 3.95 -2.78
CA ALA A 24 7.39 4.80 -3.38
C ALA A 24 8.48 4.00 -4.12
N GLN A 25 8.69 2.73 -3.77
CA GLN A 25 9.81 1.93 -4.28
C GLN A 25 9.52 1.24 -5.62
N TRP A 26 8.29 1.35 -6.15
CA TRP A 26 7.93 0.74 -7.43
C TRP A 26 8.66 1.34 -8.64
N GLY A 27 9.18 2.57 -8.51
CA GLY A 27 10.05 3.19 -9.53
C GLY A 27 11.54 2.85 -9.40
N GLY A 28 11.90 1.97 -8.45
CA GLY A 28 13.27 1.56 -8.12
C GLY A 28 13.55 0.09 -8.45
N PRO A 29 14.01 -0.73 -7.48
CA PRO A 29 14.45 -2.11 -7.73
C PRO A 29 13.31 -3.07 -8.14
N ALA A 30 12.06 -2.72 -7.84
CA ALA A 30 10.90 -3.52 -8.22
C ALA A 30 10.69 -3.54 -9.74
N LYS A 31 10.26 -4.70 -10.25
CA LYS A 31 10.01 -4.90 -11.69
C LYS A 31 8.53 -4.70 -11.98
N GLY A 32 8.06 -3.46 -11.81
CA GLY A 32 6.69 -3.08 -12.12
C GLY A 32 6.34 -3.44 -13.58
N THR A 33 5.42 -4.38 -13.78
CA THR A 33 4.90 -4.75 -15.10
C THR A 33 3.46 -4.27 -15.27
N GLU A 34 3.01 -4.09 -16.51
CA GLU A 34 1.61 -3.70 -16.78
C GLU A 34 0.58 -4.64 -16.13
N PRO A 35 0.70 -5.98 -16.24
CA PRO A 35 -0.24 -6.88 -15.57
C PRO A 35 -0.22 -6.74 -14.06
N MET A 36 0.95 -6.50 -13.45
CA MET A 36 1.06 -6.33 -12.01
C MET A 36 0.45 -5.01 -11.53
N ALA A 37 0.70 -3.90 -12.24
CA ALA A 37 0.07 -2.63 -11.93
C ALA A 37 -1.46 -2.73 -11.98
N VAL A 38 -2.01 -3.41 -13.00
CA VAL A 38 -3.45 -3.68 -13.11
C VAL A 38 -3.96 -4.57 -11.98
N ALA A 39 -3.24 -5.65 -11.65
CA ALA A 39 -3.60 -6.54 -10.54
C ALA A 39 -3.65 -5.80 -9.19
N MET A 40 -2.79 -4.79 -8.99
CA MET A 40 -2.78 -3.95 -7.79
C MET A 40 -3.84 -2.83 -7.80
N GLY A 41 -4.65 -2.73 -8.86
CA GLY A 41 -5.75 -1.77 -8.97
C GLY A 41 -5.38 -0.43 -9.61
N PHE A 42 -4.20 -0.32 -10.23
CA PHE A 42 -3.80 0.81 -11.06
C PHE A 42 -4.22 0.59 -12.51
N SER A 43 -4.24 1.64 -13.33
CA SER A 43 -4.57 1.48 -14.76
C SER A 43 -3.38 1.03 -15.63
N GLY A 44 -2.19 0.89 -15.03
CA GLY A 44 -0.94 0.55 -15.70
C GLY A 44 0.29 1.10 -14.96
N VAL A 45 1.49 0.85 -15.46
CA VAL A 45 2.75 1.19 -14.76
C VAL A 45 2.90 2.69 -14.53
N SER A 46 2.58 3.52 -15.52
CA SER A 46 2.63 4.99 -15.38
C SER A 46 1.67 5.49 -14.29
N ASN A 47 0.50 4.85 -14.16
CA ASN A 47 -0.48 5.15 -13.13
C ASN A 47 -0.01 4.66 -11.76
N LEU A 48 0.61 3.48 -11.66
CA LEU A 48 1.26 2.99 -10.43
C LEU A 48 2.26 4.00 -9.89
N TYR A 49 3.09 4.61 -10.75
CA TYR A 49 4.04 5.61 -10.29
C TYR A 49 3.34 6.91 -9.87
N SER A 50 2.60 7.54 -10.78
CA SER A 50 1.99 8.85 -10.50
C SER A 50 0.98 8.81 -9.35
N VAL A 51 0.03 7.87 -9.39
CA VAL A 51 -0.98 7.72 -8.34
C VAL A 51 -0.38 7.09 -7.08
N GLY A 52 0.55 6.14 -7.20
CA GLY A 52 1.24 5.58 -6.04
C GLY A 52 2.02 6.62 -5.25
N TYR A 53 2.75 7.53 -5.92
CA TYR A 53 3.43 8.65 -5.26
C TYR A 53 2.45 9.62 -4.58
N ARG A 54 1.32 9.93 -5.23
CA ARG A 54 0.27 10.75 -4.60
C ARG A 54 -0.25 10.07 -3.32
N ILE A 55 -0.66 8.81 -3.41
CA ILE A 55 -1.18 8.04 -2.26
C ILE A 55 -0.13 8.01 -1.13
N ALA A 56 1.13 7.75 -1.46
CA ALA A 56 2.21 7.73 -0.47
C ALA A 56 2.38 9.09 0.24
N GLY A 57 2.27 10.19 -0.51
CA GLY A 57 2.29 11.55 0.03
C GLY A 57 1.12 11.82 0.97
N ASP A 58 -0.10 11.47 0.55
CA ASP A 58 -1.32 11.62 1.32
C ASP A 58 -1.27 10.81 2.63
N ILE A 59 -0.77 9.57 2.60
CA ILE A 59 -0.55 8.74 3.80
C ILE A 59 0.41 9.44 4.77
N ARG A 60 1.53 9.97 4.25
CA ARG A 60 2.54 10.64 5.08
C ARG A 60 2.03 11.95 5.68
N ALA A 61 1.11 12.62 4.99
CA ALA A 61 0.44 13.83 5.46
C ALA A 61 -0.82 13.55 6.31
N GLU A 62 -1.11 12.27 6.60
CA GLU A 62 -2.29 11.85 7.37
C GLU A 62 -3.63 12.30 6.75
N LEU A 63 -3.67 12.40 5.42
CA LEU A 63 -4.87 12.78 4.69
C LEU A 63 -5.81 11.57 4.50
N PRO A 64 -7.13 11.79 4.46
CA PRO A 64 -8.08 10.76 4.05
C PRO A 64 -7.76 10.22 2.65
N LEU A 65 -8.00 8.94 2.44
CA LEU A 65 -7.87 8.29 1.13
C LEU A 65 -9.18 7.64 0.72
N THR A 66 -9.37 7.48 -0.59
CA THR A 66 -10.45 6.66 -1.11
C THR A 66 -10.28 5.19 -0.70
N ILE A 67 -11.38 4.44 -0.59
CA ILE A 67 -11.31 2.99 -0.34
C ILE A 67 -10.46 2.27 -1.39
N ALA A 68 -10.54 2.72 -2.65
CA ALA A 68 -9.70 2.20 -3.73
C ALA A 68 -8.21 2.44 -3.47
N ASP A 69 -7.83 3.63 -3.00
CA ASP A 69 -6.45 3.97 -2.68
C ASP A 69 -5.90 3.21 -1.49
N TRP A 70 -6.71 2.99 -0.45
CA TRP A 70 -6.31 2.12 0.66
C TRP A 70 -5.98 0.70 0.18
N ARG A 71 -6.81 0.14 -0.72
CA ARG A 71 -6.56 -1.18 -1.30
C ARG A 71 -5.29 -1.21 -2.15
N ARG A 72 -5.08 -0.19 -2.99
CA ARG A 72 -3.86 -0.03 -3.79
C ARG A 72 -2.61 0.02 -2.90
N ALA A 73 -2.64 0.84 -1.83
CA ALA A 73 -1.52 0.99 -0.91
C ALA A 73 -1.14 -0.33 -0.24
N VAL A 74 -2.13 -1.04 0.30
CA VAL A 74 -1.91 -2.33 0.98
C VAL A 74 -1.37 -3.37 0.02
N LEU A 75 -2.03 -3.57 -1.13
CA LEU A 75 -1.65 -4.62 -2.06
C LEU A 75 -0.28 -4.34 -2.70
N ALA A 76 0.01 -3.08 -3.03
CA ALA A 76 1.33 -2.68 -3.51
C ALA A 76 2.43 -2.97 -2.47
N THR A 77 2.17 -2.68 -1.20
CA THR A 77 3.09 -2.96 -0.10
C THR A 77 3.32 -4.45 0.10
N GLU A 78 2.25 -5.25 0.08
CA GLU A 78 2.34 -6.70 0.25
C GLU A 78 3.14 -7.36 -0.85
N VAL A 79 2.92 -6.98 -2.11
CA VAL A 79 3.66 -7.53 -3.24
C VAL A 79 5.13 -7.08 -3.21
N MET A 80 5.38 -5.81 -2.88
CA MET A 80 6.73 -5.25 -2.74
C MET A 80 7.55 -6.04 -1.70
N PHE A 81 6.95 -6.32 -0.55
CA PHE A 81 7.59 -7.06 0.54
C PHE A 81 7.70 -8.56 0.26
N ALA A 82 6.62 -9.21 -0.16
CA ALA A 82 6.55 -10.68 -0.12
C ALA A 82 7.17 -11.36 -1.35
N SER A 83 7.42 -10.63 -2.43
CA SER A 83 7.92 -11.22 -3.69
C SER A 83 9.24 -10.61 -4.11
N ASP A 84 10.21 -11.46 -4.41
CA ASP A 84 11.43 -11.07 -5.12
C ASP A 84 11.29 -11.18 -6.65
N ILE A 85 10.25 -11.89 -7.13
CA ILE A 85 10.01 -12.07 -8.58
C ILE A 85 9.54 -10.76 -9.20
N VAL A 86 8.65 -10.05 -8.50
CA VAL A 86 8.04 -8.79 -8.98
C VAL A 86 8.28 -7.60 -8.04
N GLY A 87 8.45 -7.85 -6.75
CA GLY A 87 8.74 -6.83 -5.73
C GLY A 87 10.23 -6.71 -5.47
N ALA A 88 10.57 -6.40 -4.22
CA ALA A 88 11.93 -6.22 -3.74
C ALA A 88 12.10 -6.87 -2.36
N GLY A 89 11.60 -8.10 -2.21
CA GLY A 89 11.55 -8.78 -0.91
C GLY A 89 12.94 -9.00 -0.30
N LEU A 90 13.95 -9.35 -1.10
CA LEU A 90 15.32 -9.51 -0.60
C LEU A 90 15.98 -8.18 -0.24
N GLU A 91 15.62 -7.09 -0.90
CA GLU A 91 16.12 -5.75 -0.61
C GLU A 91 15.33 -5.04 0.50
N TRP A 92 14.17 -5.57 0.89
CA TRP A 92 13.21 -4.89 1.76
C TRP A 92 13.84 -4.44 3.09
N GLN A 93 14.59 -5.32 3.75
CA GLN A 93 15.29 -4.98 4.98
C GLN A 93 16.36 -3.91 4.75
N GLY A 94 17.03 -3.92 3.59
CA GLY A 94 17.99 -2.88 3.23
C GLY A 94 17.34 -1.51 2.97
N ILE A 95 16.12 -1.51 2.42
CA ILE A 95 15.34 -0.30 2.13
C ILE A 95 14.74 0.29 3.42
N THR A 96 14.20 -0.56 4.28
CA THR A 96 13.35 -0.13 5.40
C THR A 96 14.02 -0.24 6.77
N GLY A 97 15.02 -1.11 6.91
CA GLY A 97 15.62 -1.47 8.19
C GLY A 97 14.83 -2.52 8.99
N TRP A 98 13.63 -2.91 8.53
CA TRP A 98 12.81 -3.91 9.23
C TRP A 98 13.08 -5.33 8.74
N ASP A 99 13.11 -6.27 9.68
CA ASP A 99 13.09 -7.69 9.34
C ASP A 99 11.69 -8.15 8.90
N ASP A 100 11.62 -9.37 8.37
CA ASP A 100 10.37 -9.97 7.87
C ASP A 100 9.31 -10.07 8.96
N LEU A 101 9.71 -10.41 10.18
CA LEU A 101 8.78 -10.59 11.29
C LEU A 101 8.12 -9.25 11.66
N THR A 102 8.92 -8.19 11.81
CA THR A 102 8.46 -6.83 12.10
C THR A 102 7.55 -6.34 10.97
N THR A 103 7.99 -6.51 9.73
CA THR A 103 7.20 -6.11 8.55
C THR A 103 5.85 -6.82 8.50
N LEU A 104 5.83 -8.13 8.75
CA LEU A 104 4.58 -8.91 8.77
C LEU A 104 3.63 -8.46 9.89
N HIS A 105 4.16 -8.10 11.06
CA HIS A 105 3.35 -7.54 12.16
C HIS A 105 2.72 -6.20 11.76
N LEU A 106 3.48 -5.31 11.13
CA LEU A 106 2.98 -4.02 10.65
C LEU A 106 1.90 -4.21 9.57
N ILE A 107 2.13 -5.09 8.58
CA ILE A 107 1.13 -5.41 7.54
C ILE A 107 -0.17 -5.91 8.18
N ARG A 108 -0.09 -6.85 9.13
CA ARG A 108 -1.28 -7.38 9.81
C ARG A 108 -2.01 -6.32 10.62
N SER A 109 -1.28 -5.36 11.22
CA SER A 109 -1.88 -4.22 11.92
C SER A 109 -2.66 -3.32 10.97
N VAL A 110 -2.03 -2.91 9.86
CA VAL A 110 -2.65 -2.09 8.80
C VAL A 110 -3.89 -2.76 8.22
N GLN A 111 -3.80 -4.05 7.86
CA GLN A 111 -4.92 -4.81 7.32
C GLN A 111 -6.12 -4.83 8.26
N ARG A 112 -5.91 -5.04 9.56
CA ARG A 112 -7.01 -5.00 10.55
C ARG A 112 -7.66 -3.62 10.60
N LYS A 113 -6.87 -2.54 10.65
CA LYS A 113 -7.40 -1.17 10.68
C LYS A 113 -8.22 -0.85 9.43
N ILE A 114 -7.72 -1.22 8.25
CA ILE A 114 -8.42 -0.99 6.98
C ILE A 114 -9.69 -1.84 6.88
N LEU A 115 -9.65 -3.12 7.28
CA LEU A 115 -10.84 -3.95 7.29
C LEU A 115 -11.89 -3.41 8.26
N HIS A 116 -11.51 -2.98 9.46
CA HIS A 116 -12.44 -2.37 10.41
C HIS A 116 -13.08 -1.09 9.86
N ALA A 117 -12.30 -0.23 9.20
CA ALA A 117 -12.80 1.03 8.65
C ALA A 117 -13.68 0.83 7.40
N THR A 118 -13.35 -0.16 6.56
CA THR A 118 -13.98 -0.32 5.23
C THR A 118 -15.06 -1.39 5.19
N ALA A 119 -15.04 -2.41 6.06
CA ALA A 119 -16.01 -3.51 6.00
C ALA A 119 -17.47 -3.08 6.20
N PRO A 120 -17.83 -2.17 7.16
CA PRO A 120 -19.21 -1.73 7.32
C PRO A 120 -19.73 -1.09 6.04
N ILE A 121 -18.91 -0.19 5.49
CA ILE A 121 -19.15 0.49 4.22
C ILE A 121 -19.34 -0.60 3.16
N LEU A 122 -18.38 -1.48 2.91
CA LEU A 122 -18.48 -2.50 1.85
C LEU A 122 -19.67 -3.48 2.00
N ARG A 123 -20.22 -3.65 3.20
CA ARG A 123 -21.43 -4.45 3.48
C ARG A 123 -22.74 -3.65 3.37
N GLY A 124 -22.67 -2.34 3.21
CA GLY A 124 -23.83 -1.44 3.13
C GLY A 124 -24.45 -1.12 4.49
N GLU A 125 -23.65 -1.19 5.57
CA GLU A 125 -24.02 -0.84 6.96
C GLU A 125 -23.91 0.66 7.23
#